data_AF-A0A084FWJ2-F1
#
_entry.id   AF-A0A084FWJ2-F1
#
_cell.length_a   1.000
_cell.length_b   1.000
_cell.length_c   1.000
_cell.angle_alpha   90.00
_cell.angle_beta   90.00
_cell.angle_gamma   90.00
#
_symmetry.space_group_name_H-M   'P 1'
#
loop_
_entity.id
_entity.type
_entity.pdbx_description
1 polymer ?
#
loop_
_entity_poly.entity_id
_entity_poly.type
_entity_poly.pdbx_seq_one_letter_code
_entity_poly.pdbx_strand_id
1 'polypeptide(L)'
;MASNTDSLEDSLRTLREEGFLILNDSQVGDLVSEMEDRGFPFLTSYGLHYCKQHILDNENVRPILEGLLGTCKLGHWIRYNSLPDRIECFRKGGRRAGLRALVVQQWAKGSQAVYYAGSHLHDLPAVPGERSLYETEEEELEKAGCKAIEKIFRDGEL
;
A
#
# COMPACT_ATOMS: atom_id res chain seq x y z
N MET A 1 -19.60 13.04 -18.83
CA MET A 1 -18.45 13.34 -17.97
C MET A 1 -18.78 12.72 -16.62
N ALA A 2 -18.24 11.53 -16.32
CA ALA A 2 -18.31 10.98 -14.97
C ALA A 2 -17.50 11.92 -14.07
N SER A 3 -18.05 12.33 -12.93
CA SER A 3 -17.40 13.33 -12.10
C SER A 3 -16.23 12.70 -11.35
N ASN A 4 -15.15 13.44 -11.09
CA ASN A 4 -14.02 12.97 -10.27
C ASN A 4 -14.47 12.50 -8.87
N THR A 5 -15.63 12.94 -8.40
CA THR A 5 -16.24 12.53 -7.13
C THR A 5 -16.67 11.06 -7.14
N ASP A 6 -17.24 10.58 -8.26
CA ASP A 6 -17.66 9.19 -8.41
C ASP A 6 -16.44 8.25 -8.31
N SER A 7 -15.31 8.66 -8.91
CA SER A 7 -14.04 7.92 -8.85
C SER A 7 -13.43 7.87 -7.45
N LEU A 8 -13.57 8.93 -6.65
CA LEU A 8 -13.07 8.96 -5.28
C LEU A 8 -13.92 8.07 -4.36
N GLU A 9 -15.25 8.18 -4.43
CA GLU A 9 -16.14 7.33 -3.63
C GLU A 9 -15.93 5.84 -3.92
N ASP A 10 -15.75 5.48 -5.19
CA ASP A 10 -15.43 4.12 -5.60
C ASP A 10 -14.07 3.64 -5.03
N SER A 11 -13.06 4.52 -5.01
CA SER A 11 -11.75 4.24 -4.41
C SER A 11 -11.86 4.00 -2.89
N LEU A 12 -12.62 4.85 -2.20
CA LEU A 12 -12.86 4.72 -0.76
C LEU A 12 -13.66 3.45 -0.43
N ARG A 13 -14.64 3.09 -1.27
CA ARG A 13 -15.41 1.84 -1.14
C ARG A 13 -14.49 0.63 -1.31
N THR A 14 -13.69 0.61 -2.37
CA THR A 14 -12.74 -0.47 -2.66
C THR A 14 -11.78 -0.69 -1.49
N LEU A 15 -11.19 0.36 -0.93
CA LEU A 15 -10.29 0.21 0.23
C LEU A 15 -11.01 -0.33 1.49
N ARG A 16 -12.29 0.01 1.68
CA ARG A 16 -13.07 -0.50 2.83
C ARG A 16 -13.42 -1.99 2.67
N GLU A 17 -13.73 -2.41 1.45
CA GLU A 17 -14.18 -3.77 1.14
C GLU A 17 -13.00 -4.72 0.93
N GLU A 18 -12.03 -4.31 0.11
CA GLU A 18 -10.92 -5.16 -0.35
C GLU A 18 -9.64 -4.96 0.48
N GLY A 19 -9.48 -3.81 1.14
CA GLY A 19 -8.33 -3.51 2.00
C GLY A 19 -7.11 -2.96 1.27
N PHE A 20 -7.14 -2.95 -0.07
CA PHE A 20 -6.11 -2.36 -0.92
C PHE A 20 -6.73 -1.76 -2.18
N LEU A 21 -5.98 -0.91 -2.86
CA LEU A 21 -6.33 -0.29 -4.13
C LEU A 21 -5.04 -0.07 -4.91
N ILE A 22 -5.07 -0.36 -6.20
CA ILE A 22 -3.95 -0.10 -7.10
C ILE A 22 -4.31 1.12 -7.95
N LEU A 23 -3.45 2.14 -7.89
CA LEU A 23 -3.55 3.33 -8.74
C LEU A 23 -2.59 3.17 -9.91
N ASN A 24 -3.15 3.09 -11.12
CA ASN A 24 -2.34 3.06 -12.33
C ASN A 24 -1.71 4.43 -12.55
N ASP A 25 -0.40 4.51 -12.38
CA ASP A 25 0.42 5.67 -12.69
C ASP A 25 1.67 5.20 -13.42
N SER A 26 1.70 5.44 -14.73
CA SER A 26 2.77 4.98 -15.61
C SER A 26 4.13 5.60 -15.31
N GLN A 27 4.19 6.66 -14.49
CA GLN A 27 5.45 7.30 -14.13
C GLN A 27 6.12 6.63 -12.93
N VAL A 28 5.38 5.84 -12.13
CA VAL A 28 5.89 5.30 -10.85
C VAL A 28 7.14 4.45 -11.05
N GLY A 29 7.16 3.56 -12.05
CA GLY A 29 8.35 2.74 -12.28
C GLY A 29 9.60 3.54 -12.66
N ASP A 30 9.45 4.62 -13.43
CA ASP A 30 10.56 5.52 -13.77
C ASP A 30 11.03 6.29 -12.54
N LEU A 31 10.10 6.78 -11.73
CA LEU A 31 10.41 7.49 -10.48
C LEU A 31 11.14 6.60 -9.47
N VAL A 32 10.72 5.34 -9.33
CA VAL A 32 11.40 4.35 -8.49
C VAL A 32 12.80 4.06 -9.04
N SER A 33 12.96 3.96 -10.36
CA SER A 33 14.27 3.76 -10.99
C SER A 33 15.21 4.94 -10.73
N GLU A 34 14.72 6.18 -10.81
CA GLU A 34 15.53 7.37 -10.48
C GLU A 34 15.96 7.38 -8.99
N MET A 35 15.05 7.02 -8.08
CA MET A 35 15.38 6.88 -6.66
C MET A 35 16.42 5.78 -6.43
N GLU A 36 16.34 4.68 -7.17
CA GLU A 36 17.31 3.58 -7.12
C GLU A 36 18.70 3.98 -7.63
N ASP A 37 18.79 4.63 -8.78
CA ASP A 37 20.04 5.13 -9.38
C ASP A 37 20.79 6.10 -8.44
N ARG A 38 20.05 6.79 -7.58
CA ARG A 38 20.60 7.70 -6.56
C ARG A 38 20.90 7.02 -5.22
N GLY A 39 20.70 5.70 -5.12
CA GLY A 39 20.96 4.92 -3.92
C GLY A 39 19.92 5.11 -2.81
N PHE A 40 18.66 5.39 -3.17
CA PHE A 40 17.53 5.62 -2.26
C PHE A 40 17.83 6.66 -1.16
N PRO A 41 18.08 7.93 -1.53
CA PRO A 41 18.56 8.95 -0.60
C PRO A 41 17.43 9.56 0.26
N PHE A 42 16.72 8.71 1.02
CA PHE A 42 15.51 9.07 1.79
C PHE A 42 15.72 10.29 2.70
N LEU A 43 16.80 10.32 3.49
CA LEU A 43 17.05 11.36 4.48
C LEU A 43 17.80 12.58 3.93
N THR A 44 17.63 12.88 2.64
CA THR A 44 18.26 14.02 1.97
C THR A 44 17.22 15.04 1.51
N SER A 45 17.65 16.25 1.18
CA SER A 45 16.75 17.27 0.61
C SER A 45 16.06 16.79 -0.67
N TYR A 46 16.78 16.06 -1.52
CA TYR A 46 16.22 15.45 -2.72
C TYR A 46 15.14 14.43 -2.37
N GLY A 47 15.43 13.52 -1.44
CA GLY A 47 14.46 12.52 -1.00
C GLY A 47 13.20 13.15 -0.41
N LEU A 48 13.35 14.10 0.51
CA LEU A 48 12.20 14.76 1.13
C LEU A 48 11.35 15.52 0.09
N HIS A 49 12.00 16.12 -0.91
CA HIS A 49 11.30 16.74 -2.03
C HIS A 49 10.54 15.70 -2.87
N TYR A 50 11.16 14.56 -3.17
CA TYR A 50 10.52 13.44 -3.85
C TYR A 50 9.28 12.94 -3.09
N CYS A 51 9.41 12.66 -1.78
CA CYS A 51 8.30 12.19 -0.95
C CYS A 51 7.14 13.20 -0.94
N LYS A 52 7.47 14.49 -0.78
CA LYS A 52 6.47 15.55 -0.84
C LYS A 52 5.74 15.55 -2.18
N GLN A 53 6.46 15.59 -3.30
CA GLN A 53 5.88 15.73 -4.63
C GLN A 53 5.07 14.49 -5.05
N HIS A 54 5.62 13.30 -4.87
CA HIS A 54 5.08 12.08 -5.48
C HIS A 54 4.17 11.27 -4.56
N ILE A 55 4.17 11.56 -3.25
CA ILE A 55 3.33 10.86 -2.26
C ILE A 55 2.39 11.84 -1.54
N LEU A 56 2.93 12.84 -0.83
CA LEU A 56 2.11 13.70 0.04
C LEU A 56 1.26 14.71 -0.73
N ASP A 57 1.78 15.20 -1.85
CA ASP A 57 1.14 16.18 -2.73
C ASP A 57 0.56 15.55 -4.00
N ASN A 58 0.60 14.22 -4.09
CA ASN A 58 0.03 13.49 -5.23
C ASN A 58 -1.50 13.62 -5.23
N GLU A 59 -2.04 14.16 -6.32
CA GLU A 59 -3.47 14.47 -6.48
C GLU A 59 -4.35 13.22 -6.50
N ASN A 60 -3.82 12.05 -6.83
CA ASN A 60 -4.55 10.78 -6.82
C ASN A 60 -4.54 10.13 -5.42
N VAL A 61 -3.50 10.38 -4.62
CA VAL A 61 -3.30 9.74 -3.31
C VAL A 61 -3.89 10.57 -2.18
N ARG A 62 -3.62 11.89 -2.18
CA ARG A 62 -4.00 12.77 -1.08
C ARG A 62 -5.51 12.75 -0.78
N PRO A 63 -6.43 12.85 -1.77
CA PRO A 63 -7.87 12.83 -1.50
C PRO A 63 -8.33 11.51 -0.85
N ILE A 64 -7.70 10.39 -1.19
CA ILE A 64 -8.01 9.07 -0.62
C ILE A 64 -7.55 9.02 0.85
N LEU A 65 -6.32 9.46 1.13
CA LEU A 65 -5.79 9.50 2.49
C LEU A 65 -6.65 10.39 3.40
N GLU A 66 -6.96 11.61 2.95
CA GLU A 66 -7.77 12.57 3.71
C GLU A 66 -9.23 12.10 3.85
N GLY A 67 -9.80 11.47 2.82
CA GLY A 67 -11.15 10.92 2.86
C GLY A 67 -11.32 9.74 3.82
N LEU A 68 -10.23 9.00 4.11
CA LEU A 68 -10.23 7.85 5.01
C LEU A 68 -9.75 8.17 6.43
N LEU A 69 -8.72 9.00 6.57
CA LEU A 69 -8.06 9.28 7.85
C LEU A 69 -8.34 10.69 8.39
N GLY A 70 -8.93 11.58 7.59
CA GLY A 70 -8.99 13.01 7.90
C GLY A 70 -7.58 13.61 7.91
N THR A 71 -7.29 14.48 8.87
CA THR A 71 -5.93 15.01 9.08
C THR A 71 -4.99 13.87 9.50
N CYS A 72 -4.03 13.54 8.63
CA CYS A 72 -3.04 12.50 8.86
C CYS A 72 -1.61 13.05 8.90
N LYS A 73 -0.68 12.21 9.38
CA LYS A 73 0.76 12.50 9.39
C LYS A 73 1.53 11.33 8.78
N LEU A 74 2.68 11.62 8.17
CA LEU A 74 3.60 10.59 7.72
C LEU A 74 4.15 9.82 8.92
N GLY A 75 3.99 8.49 8.93
CA GLY A 75 4.49 7.61 9.98
C GLY A 75 5.88 7.08 9.66
N HIS A 76 5.99 6.32 8.58
CA HIS A 76 7.24 5.74 8.11
C HIS A 76 7.42 6.00 6.61
N TRP A 77 8.67 6.15 6.21
CA TRP A 77 9.08 6.20 4.82
C TRP A 77 10.36 5.38 4.67
N ILE A 78 10.19 4.17 4.15
CA ILE A 78 11.20 3.11 4.14
C ILE A 78 11.10 2.33 2.84
N ARG A 79 12.22 1.70 2.44
CA ARG A 79 12.27 0.74 1.34
C ARG A 79 11.99 -0.66 1.88
N TYR A 80 11.14 -1.39 1.17
CA TYR A 80 11.00 -2.84 1.33
C TYR A 80 11.71 -3.55 0.17
N ASN A 81 12.36 -4.67 0.47
CA ASN A 81 12.90 -5.58 -0.55
C ASN A 81 11.89 -6.70 -0.81
N SER A 82 12.11 -7.51 -1.84
CA SER A 82 11.34 -8.74 -2.05
C SER A 82 11.43 -9.64 -0.81
N LEU A 83 10.31 -10.23 -0.42
CA LEU A 83 10.24 -11.25 0.64
C LEU A 83 9.35 -12.40 0.15
N PRO A 84 9.87 -13.25 -0.75
CA PRO A 84 9.09 -14.36 -1.27
C PRO A 84 8.69 -15.32 -0.15
N ASP A 85 7.59 -16.04 -0.37
CA ASP A 85 7.06 -17.08 0.52
C ASP A 85 6.63 -16.60 1.92
N ARG A 86 6.45 -15.28 2.10
CA ARG A 86 5.95 -14.69 3.35
C ARG A 86 4.77 -13.76 3.12
N ILE A 87 3.84 -13.79 4.05
CA ILE A 87 2.64 -12.95 4.02
C ILE A 87 2.76 -11.91 5.13
N GLU A 88 3.17 -10.69 4.75
CA GLU A 88 3.32 -9.58 5.69
C GLU A 88 1.96 -8.89 5.94
N CYS A 89 1.66 -8.64 7.21
CA CYS A 89 0.55 -7.83 7.68
C CYS A 89 1.12 -6.54 8.28
N PHE A 90 0.87 -5.39 7.64
CA PHE A 90 1.30 -4.09 8.14
C PHE A 90 0.71 -3.75 9.52
N ARG A 91 -0.50 -4.26 9.79
CA ARG A 91 -1.22 -4.15 11.08
C ARG A 91 -2.12 -5.37 11.25
N LYS A 92 -2.43 -5.71 12.50
CA LYS A 92 -3.53 -6.65 12.79
C LYS A 92 -4.87 -6.03 12.38
N GLY A 93 -5.69 -6.83 11.70
CA GLY A 93 -7.01 -6.43 11.21
C GLY A 93 -8.13 -6.64 12.22
N GLY A 94 -9.35 -6.70 11.71
CA GLY A 94 -10.56 -6.97 12.49
C GLY A 94 -11.37 -5.71 12.78
N ARG A 95 -12.69 -5.88 12.93
CA ARG A 95 -13.64 -4.77 13.18
C ARG A 95 -13.27 -3.86 14.36
N ARG A 96 -12.57 -4.41 15.36
CA ARG A 96 -12.13 -3.65 16.56
C ARG A 96 -10.85 -2.84 16.32
N ALA A 97 -10.01 -3.24 15.36
CA ALA A 97 -8.77 -2.52 15.05
C ALA A 97 -9.07 -1.14 14.44
N GLY A 98 -10.09 -1.09 13.56
CA GLY A 98 -10.51 0.12 12.86
C GLY A 98 -9.44 0.65 11.89
N LEU A 99 -9.79 1.70 11.14
CA LEU A 99 -8.87 2.33 10.19
C LEU A 99 -7.98 3.33 10.93
N ARG A 100 -6.70 2.97 11.11
CA ARG A 100 -5.73 3.77 11.88
C ARG A 100 -4.50 4.20 11.09
N ALA A 101 -4.20 3.49 10.01
CA ALA A 101 -3.07 3.74 9.14
C ALA A 101 -3.39 3.26 7.74
N LEU A 102 -2.79 3.92 6.75
CA LEU A 102 -2.75 3.47 5.36
C LEU A 102 -1.28 3.42 4.94
N VAL A 103 -0.97 2.48 4.07
CA VAL A 103 0.36 2.34 3.46
C VAL A 103 0.22 2.73 2.00
N VAL A 104 1.08 3.63 1.54
CA VAL A 104 1.24 3.95 0.13
C VAL A 104 2.55 3.30 -0.32
N GLN A 105 2.46 2.42 -1.31
CA GLN A 105 3.63 1.71 -1.85
C GLN A 105 3.89 2.23 -3.27
N GLN A 106 5.16 2.30 -3.67
CA GLN A 106 5.52 2.49 -5.07
C GLN A 106 6.25 1.23 -5.50
N TRP A 107 5.73 0.55 -6.51
CA TRP A 107 6.31 -0.69 -7.00
C TRP A 107 7.31 -0.41 -8.12
N ALA A 108 8.48 -1.03 -8.02
CA ALA A 108 9.47 -1.00 -9.10
C ALA A 108 8.95 -1.81 -10.31
N LYS A 109 9.46 -1.49 -11.51
CA LYS A 109 9.14 -2.23 -12.73
C LYS A 109 9.47 -3.71 -12.59
N GLY A 110 8.57 -4.57 -13.03
CA GLY A 110 8.69 -6.02 -12.94
C GLY A 110 8.41 -6.62 -11.56
N SER A 111 8.02 -5.81 -10.57
CA SER A 111 7.66 -6.33 -9.24
C SER A 111 6.41 -7.21 -9.30
N GLN A 112 6.27 -8.08 -8.31
CA GLN A 112 5.11 -8.94 -8.14
C GLN A 112 4.67 -8.92 -6.68
N ALA A 113 3.35 -8.91 -6.46
CA ALA A 113 2.77 -9.04 -5.13
C ALA A 113 1.48 -9.84 -5.18
N VAL A 114 1.16 -10.47 -4.05
CA VAL A 114 -0.14 -11.10 -3.81
C VAL A 114 -0.83 -10.33 -2.70
N TYR A 115 -2.03 -9.84 -2.98
CA TYR A 115 -2.89 -9.20 -1.98
C TYR A 115 -4.02 -10.14 -1.60
N TYR A 116 -4.38 -10.15 -0.32
CA TYR A 116 -5.51 -10.94 0.16
C TYR A 116 -6.69 -10.02 0.43
N ALA A 117 -7.61 -9.98 -0.53
CA ALA A 117 -8.82 -9.17 -0.49
C ALA A 117 -9.63 -9.43 0.79
N GLY A 118 -10.02 -8.34 1.45
CA GLY A 118 -10.84 -8.37 2.67
C GLY A 118 -10.10 -8.79 3.95
N SER A 119 -8.82 -9.16 3.87
CA SER A 119 -8.05 -9.67 5.02
C SER A 119 -8.00 -8.71 6.22
N HIS A 120 -8.00 -7.39 5.97
CA HIS A 120 -8.04 -6.36 7.01
C HIS A 120 -9.31 -6.39 7.87
N LEU A 121 -10.38 -7.04 7.41
CA LEU A 121 -11.64 -7.18 8.16
C LEU A 121 -11.60 -8.29 9.21
N HIS A 122 -10.56 -9.13 9.18
CA HIS A 122 -10.40 -10.30 10.04
C HIS A 122 -9.33 -10.09 11.12
N ASP A 123 -9.61 -10.57 12.32
CA ASP A 123 -8.64 -10.63 13.43
C ASP A 123 -7.83 -11.93 13.28
N LEU A 124 -6.95 -11.97 12.28
CA LEU A 124 -6.19 -13.17 11.91
C LEU A 124 -5.08 -13.46 12.93
N PRO A 125 -4.78 -14.75 13.22
CA PRO A 125 -3.57 -15.13 13.92
C PRO A 125 -2.35 -14.56 13.20
N ALA A 126 -1.56 -13.76 13.92
CA ALA A 126 -0.37 -13.14 13.36
C ALA A 126 0.72 -12.99 14.43
N VAL A 127 1.93 -13.34 14.03
CA VAL A 127 3.15 -13.30 14.86
C VAL A 127 4.05 -12.15 14.40
N PRO A 128 4.95 -11.63 15.25
CA PRO A 128 5.95 -10.65 14.80
C PRO A 128 6.82 -11.21 13.67
N GLY A 129 6.94 -10.46 12.59
CA GLY A 129 7.77 -10.77 11.41
C GLY A 129 9.13 -10.07 11.42
N GLU A 130 9.95 -10.37 10.43
CA GLU A 130 11.35 -9.91 10.34
C GLU A 130 11.46 -8.37 10.23
N ARG A 131 10.51 -7.74 9.55
CA ARG A 131 10.53 -6.29 9.23
C ARG A 131 9.84 -5.41 10.26
N SER A 132 9.71 -5.90 11.50
CA SER A 132 8.88 -5.26 12.53
C SER A 132 7.41 -5.09 12.12
N LEU A 133 6.96 -5.91 11.18
CA LEU A 133 5.57 -6.11 10.81
C LEU A 133 5.04 -7.37 11.50
N TYR A 134 3.82 -7.77 11.17
CA TYR A 134 3.31 -9.09 11.53
C TYR A 134 3.36 -10.01 10.31
N GLU A 135 3.39 -11.31 10.55
CA GLU A 135 3.27 -12.35 9.53
C GLU A 135 2.09 -13.26 9.89
N THR A 136 1.38 -13.72 8.87
CA THR A 136 0.30 -14.71 8.99
C THR A 136 0.54 -15.84 8.00
N GLU A 137 -0.23 -16.92 8.12
CA GLU A 137 -0.13 -18.10 7.26
C GLU A 137 -1.25 -18.08 6.21
N GLU A 138 -0.98 -18.63 5.03
CA GLU A 138 -1.95 -18.73 3.94
C GLU A 138 -3.21 -19.51 4.38
N GLU A 139 -3.04 -20.56 5.17
CA GLU A 139 -4.14 -21.38 5.71
C GLU A 139 -5.14 -20.54 6.53
N GLU A 140 -4.68 -19.54 7.28
CA GLU A 140 -5.55 -18.67 8.08
C GLU A 140 -6.36 -17.71 7.21
N LEU A 141 -5.78 -17.26 6.09
CA LEU A 141 -6.46 -16.43 5.09
C LEU A 141 -7.52 -17.24 4.33
N GLU A 142 -7.19 -18.49 3.96
CA GLU A 142 -8.14 -19.40 3.32
C GLU A 142 -9.33 -19.72 4.23
N LYS A 143 -9.08 -20.05 5.51
CA LYS A 143 -10.13 -20.28 6.52
C LYS A 143 -11.03 -19.05 6.70
N ALA A 144 -10.45 -17.85 6.59
CA ALA A 144 -11.20 -16.60 6.65
C ALA A 144 -11.96 -16.27 5.36
N GLY A 145 -11.75 -17.03 4.28
CA GLY A 145 -12.35 -16.79 2.97
C GLY A 145 -11.74 -15.62 2.21
N CYS A 146 -10.53 -15.20 2.57
CA CYS A 146 -9.81 -14.12 1.89
C CYS A 146 -9.32 -14.60 0.53
N LYS A 147 -9.51 -13.79 -0.52
CA LYS A 147 -9.13 -14.16 -1.88
C LYS A 147 -7.75 -13.60 -2.22
N ALA A 148 -6.84 -14.47 -2.67
CA ALA A 148 -5.57 -14.05 -3.24
C ALA A 148 -5.76 -13.35 -4.59
N ILE A 149 -5.12 -12.21 -4.76
CA ILE A 149 -5.11 -11.40 -5.98
C ILE A 149 -3.64 -11.16 -6.33
N GLU A 150 -3.17 -11.86 -7.34
CA GLU A 150 -1.83 -11.68 -7.89
C GLU A 150 -1.79 -10.43 -8.78
N LYS A 151 -0.76 -9.61 -8.59
CA LYS A 151 -0.50 -8.43 -9.40
C LYS A 151 0.96 -8.43 -9.85
N ILE A 152 1.12 -8.28 -11.17
CA ILE A 152 2.41 -8.02 -11.81
C ILE A 152 2.47 -6.54 -12.18
N PHE A 153 3.46 -5.85 -11.65
CA PHE A 153 3.69 -4.42 -11.83
C PHE A 153 4.68 -4.17 -12.96
N ARG A 154 4.22 -4.31 -14.22
CA ARG A 154 5.12 -4.31 -15.39
C ARG A 154 5.88 -2.99 -15.53
N ASP A 155 5.16 -1.88 -15.40
CA ASP A 155 5.69 -0.53 -15.56
C ASP A 155 5.82 0.22 -14.23
N GLY A 156 5.53 -0.45 -13.11
CA GLY A 156 5.41 0.16 -11.79
C GLY A 156 4.04 0.80 -11.61
N GLU A 157 3.52 0.73 -10.39
CA GLU A 157 2.23 1.33 -10.00
C GLU A 157 2.28 1.70 -8.51
N LEU A 158 1.25 2.42 -8.07
CA LEU A 158 1.06 2.84 -6.68
C LEU A 158 -0.02 1.99 -5.99
#